data_AF-A0A5R8ZCU6-F1
#
_entry.id   AF-A0A5R8ZCU6-F1
#
_cell.length_a   1.000
_cell.length_b   1.000
_cell.length_c   1.000
_cell.angle_alpha   90.00
_cell.angle_beta   90.00
_cell.angle_gamma   90.00
#
_symmetry.space_group_name_H-M   'P 1'
#
loop_
_entity.id
_entity.type
_entity.pdbx_description
1 polymer ?
#
loop_
_entity_poly.entity_id
_entity_poly.type
_entity_poly.pdbx_seq_one_letter_code
_entity_poly.pdbx_strand_id
1 'polypeptide(L)'
;MEKFVPDSSPPTSPNRPFYTINDDMPAPEALVHAIQLMRGIEDTLDEYCCAMAGEPGLGMLVNAARNVQMGLALAEHALKRNGG
;
A
#
# COMPACT_ATOMS: atom_id res chain seq x y z
N MET A 1 0.21 -51.26 -5.40
CA MET A 1 -0.60 -50.08 -5.74
C MET A 1 0.11 -48.88 -5.14
N GLU A 2 0.85 -48.12 -5.96
CA GLU A 2 1.44 -46.87 -5.49
C GLU A 2 0.32 -45.85 -5.35
N LYS A 3 0.10 -45.43 -4.10
CA LYS A 3 -0.82 -44.35 -3.77
C LYS A 3 -0.25 -43.07 -4.38
N PHE A 4 -0.97 -42.50 -5.35
CA PHE A 4 -0.64 -41.19 -5.90
C PHE A 4 -0.92 -40.16 -4.79
N VAL A 5 0.12 -39.76 -4.08
CA VAL A 5 0.03 -38.65 -3.13
C VAL A 5 0.07 -37.38 -3.98
N PRO A 6 -0.91 -36.47 -3.88
CA PRO A 6 -0.82 -35.18 -4.53
C PRO A 6 0.25 -34.38 -3.80
N ASP A 7 1.48 -34.45 -4.29
CA ASP A 7 2.51 -33.51 -3.89
C ASP A 7 2.31 -32.24 -4.73
N SER A 8 1.52 -31.32 -4.20
CA SER A 8 1.35 -29.99 -4.79
C SER A 8 1.06 -28.99 -3.69
N SER A 9 1.93 -28.95 -2.68
CA SER A 9 2.18 -27.65 -2.04
C SER A 9 2.93 -26.82 -3.08
N PRO A 10 2.46 -25.62 -3.46
CA PRO A 10 3.26 -24.74 -4.29
C PRO A 10 4.62 -24.56 -3.61
N PRO A 11 5.74 -24.45 -4.35
CA PRO A 11 7.01 -24.13 -3.75
C PRO A 11 6.88 -22.76 -3.08
N THR A 12 6.61 -22.75 -1.77
CA THR A 12 6.59 -21.55 -0.95
C THR A 12 8.01 -21.04 -0.97
N SER A 13 8.28 -20.07 -1.84
CA SER A 13 9.59 -19.45 -1.96
C SER A 13 9.95 -18.87 -0.60
N PRO A 14 11.01 -19.36 0.06
CA PRO A 14 11.33 -18.98 1.45
C PRO A 14 11.85 -17.55 1.58
N ASN A 15 11.80 -16.77 0.51
CA ASN A 15 12.37 -15.43 0.41
C ASN A 15 11.36 -14.40 -0.09
N ARG A 16 10.06 -14.63 0.12
CA ARG A 16 9.05 -13.61 -0.16
C ARG A 16 9.13 -12.53 0.92
N PRO A 17 9.50 -11.27 0.61
CA PRO A 17 9.40 -10.20 1.58
C PRO A 17 7.96 -10.09 2.11
N PHE A 18 7.80 -9.66 3.37
CA PHE A 18 6.48 -9.47 4.00
C PHE A 18 5.53 -8.56 3.18
N TYR A 19 6.09 -7.73 2.29
CA TYR A 19 5.37 -6.89 1.33
C TYR A 19 5.62 -7.37 -0.09
N THR A 20 5.11 -8.54 -0.46
CA THR A 20 5.18 -8.95 -1.86
C THR A 20 3.84 -8.69 -2.54
N ILE A 21 3.84 -7.74 -3.48
CA ILE A 21 2.75 -7.54 -4.42
C ILE A 21 2.75 -8.75 -5.36
N ASN A 22 1.63 -9.45 -5.53
CA ASN A 22 1.56 -10.52 -6.51
C ASN A 22 1.48 -9.89 -7.92
N ASP A 23 2.25 -10.39 -8.88
CA ASP A 23 2.25 -9.88 -10.26
C ASP A 23 0.93 -10.11 -11.00
N ASP A 24 0.14 -11.10 -10.56
CA ASP A 24 -1.18 -11.44 -11.08
C ASP A 24 -2.32 -10.61 -10.47
N MET A 25 -2.01 -9.67 -9.57
CA MET A 25 -3.01 -8.81 -8.93
C MET A 25 -3.70 -7.90 -9.97
N PRO A 26 -5.04 -7.98 -10.08
CA PRO A 26 -5.82 -7.04 -10.87
C PRO A 26 -5.54 -5.57 -10.51
N ALA A 27 -5.43 -4.71 -11.53
CA ALA A 27 -5.13 -3.29 -11.33
C ALA A 27 -6.11 -2.56 -10.36
N PRO A 28 -7.43 -2.84 -10.35
CA PRO A 28 -8.33 -2.24 -9.37
C PRO A 28 -7.98 -2.61 -7.92
N GLU A 29 -7.60 -3.86 -7.68
CA GLU A 29 -7.23 -4.36 -6.36
C GLU A 29 -5.91 -3.76 -5.90
N ALA A 30 -4.93 -3.66 -6.80
CA ALA A 30 -3.67 -2.96 -6.55
C ALA A 30 -3.89 -1.48 -6.18
N LEU A 31 -4.83 -0.79 -6.85
CA LEU A 31 -5.20 0.59 -6.53
C LEU A 31 -5.86 0.71 -5.16
N VAL A 32 -6.75 -0.23 -4.78
CA VAL A 32 -7.34 -0.27 -3.43
C VAL A 32 -6.26 -0.41 -2.36
N HIS A 33 -5.29 -1.31 -2.56
CA HIS A 33 -4.17 -1.46 -1.63
C HIS A 33 -3.30 -0.21 -1.54
N ALA A 34 -2.99 0.43 -2.68
CA ALA A 34 -2.25 1.68 -2.69
C ALA A 34 -2.98 2.80 -1.91
N ILE A 35 -4.31 2.91 -2.07
CA ILE A 35 -5.15 3.85 -1.33
C ILE A 35 -5.05 3.58 0.18
N GLN A 36 -5.17 2.32 0.61
CA GLN A 36 -5.06 1.94 2.02
C GLN A 36 -3.69 2.29 2.62
N LEU A 37 -2.61 2.02 1.88
CA LEU A 37 -1.26 2.35 2.32
C LEU A 37 -1.07 3.87 2.48
N MET A 38 -1.54 4.66 1.50
CA MET A 38 -1.45 6.12 1.55
C MET A 38 -2.25 6.71 2.71
N ARG A 39 -3.43 6.17 3.03
CA ARG A 39 -4.20 6.58 4.22
C ARG A 39 -3.42 6.31 5.51
N GLY A 40 -2.79 5.14 5.64
CA GLY A 40 -1.97 4.85 6.82
C GLY A 40 -0.77 5.78 6.97
N ILE A 41 -0.16 6.20 5.86
CA ILE A 41 0.91 7.22 5.87
C ILE A 41 0.35 8.58 6.29
N GLU A 42 -0.81 8.99 5.75
CA GLU A 42 -1.46 10.25 6.11
C GLU A 42 -1.79 10.30 7.61
N ASP A 43 -2.42 9.25 8.15
CA ASP A 43 -2.76 9.14 9.57
C ASP A 43 -1.50 9.24 10.46
N THR A 44 -0.42 8.56 10.07
CA THR A 44 0.85 8.58 10.83
C THR A 44 1.51 9.96 10.78
N LEU A 45 1.48 10.62 9.62
CA LEU A 45 2.03 11.96 9.47
C LEU A 45 1.22 12.98 10.25
N ASP A 46 -0.11 12.87 10.25
CA ASP A 46 -1.00 13.76 11.00
C ASP A 46 -0.78 13.60 12.51
N GLU A 47 -0.77 12.37 13.01
CA GLU A 47 -0.51 12.09 14.44
C GLU A 47 0.87 12.62 14.87
N TYR A 48 1.92 12.38 14.08
CA TYR A 48 3.25 12.92 14.36
C TYR A 48 3.26 14.46 14.32
N CYS A 49 2.60 15.07 13.34
CA CYS A 49 2.56 16.53 13.22
C CYS A 49 1.81 17.17 14.38
N CYS A 50 0.72 16.56 14.84
CA CYS A 50 0.01 16.97 16.04
C CYS A 50 0.87 16.83 17.29
N ALA A 51 1.60 15.72 17.44
CA ALA A 51 2.46 15.46 18.60
C ALA A 51 3.66 16.42 18.68
N MET A 52 4.19 16.85 17.53
CA MET A 52 5.39 17.69 17.41
C MET A 52 5.08 19.15 17.08
N ALA A 53 3.85 19.61 17.33
CA ALA A 53 3.43 20.95 17.01
C ALA A 53 4.33 22.01 17.69
N GLY A 54 4.90 22.91 16.89
CA GLY A 54 5.80 23.97 17.36
C GLY A 54 7.29 23.62 17.32
N GLU A 55 7.64 22.36 17.03
CA GLU A 55 9.03 21.94 16.91
C GLU A 55 9.66 22.38 15.57
N PRO A 56 10.94 22.81 15.57
CA PRO A 56 11.66 23.09 14.34
C PRO A 56 11.75 21.86 13.43
N GLY A 57 11.52 22.05 12.12
CA GLY A 57 11.66 20.98 11.11
C GLY A 57 10.35 20.31 10.69
N LEU A 58 9.23 20.55 11.39
CA LEU A 58 7.90 20.05 11.00
C LEU A 58 7.50 20.42 9.57
N GLY A 59 7.89 21.62 9.14
CA GLY A 59 7.65 22.12 7.78
C GLY A 59 8.24 21.24 6.67
N MET A 60 9.25 20.41 6.98
CA MET A 60 9.85 19.48 6.01
C MET A 60 8.90 18.30 5.69
N LEU A 61 7.99 17.95 6.60
CA LEU A 61 7.01 16.87 6.42
C LEU A 61 5.77 17.31 5.63
N VAL A 62 5.52 18.61 5.49
CA VAL A 62 4.40 19.16 4.72
C VAL A 62 4.43 18.69 3.26
N ASN A 63 5.62 18.56 2.67
CA ASN A 63 5.75 18.05 1.32
C ASN A 63 5.40 16.55 1.22
N ALA A 64 5.75 15.76 2.24
CA ALA A 64 5.39 14.35 2.30
C ALA A 64 3.86 14.18 2.40
N ALA A 65 3.21 14.90 3.31
CA ALA A 65 1.75 14.88 3.47
C ALA A 65 1.04 15.26 2.16
N ARG A 66 1.49 16.34 1.50
CA ARG A 66 0.94 16.76 0.19
C ARG A 66 1.08 15.68 -0.88
N ASN A 67 2.23 15.03 -0.99
CA ASN A 67 2.46 14.00 -2.00
C ASN A 67 1.55 12.79 -1.78
N VAL A 68 1.33 12.40 -0.52
CA VAL A 68 0.41 11.31 -0.15
C VAL A 68 -1.02 11.66 -0.55
N GLN A 69 -1.48 12.88 -0.23
CA GLN A 69 -2.82 13.35 -0.60
C GLN A 69 -3.02 13.38 -2.12
N MET A 70 -2.03 13.86 -2.88
CA MET A 70 -2.10 13.88 -4.34
C MET A 70 -2.09 12.46 -4.93
N GLY A 71 -1.28 11.55 -4.37
CA GLY A 71 -1.27 10.14 -4.74
C GLY A 71 -2.61 9.45 -4.47
N LEU A 72 -3.22 9.72 -3.31
CA LEU A 72 -4.53 9.21 -2.93
C LEU A 72 -5.59 9.64 -3.96
N ALA A 73 -5.66 10.93 -4.25
CA ALA A 73 -6.61 11.47 -5.22
C ALA A 73 -6.41 10.86 -6.63
N LEU A 74 -5.16 10.66 -7.06
CA LEU A 74 -4.84 10.04 -8.34
C LEU A 74 -5.25 8.56 -8.38
N ALA A 75 -4.96 7.80 -7.33
CA ALA A 75 -5.33 6.39 -7.24
C ALA A 75 -6.84 6.20 -7.19
N GLU A 76 -7.56 7.02 -6.40
CA GLU A 76 -9.03 7.03 -6.36
C GLU A 76 -9.62 7.40 -7.72
N HIS A 77 -9.03 8.36 -8.43
CA HIS A 77 -9.46 8.73 -9.78
C HIS A 77 -9.25 7.57 -10.78
N ALA A 78 -8.08 6.92 -10.75
CA ALA A 78 -7.78 5.78 -11.62
C ALA A 78 -8.71 4.58 -11.34
N LEU A 79 -9.00 4.32 -10.06
CA LEU A 79 -9.90 3.24 -9.65
C LEU A 79 -11.32 3.47 -10.18
N LYS A 80 -11.84 4.70 -10.07
CA LYS A 80 -13.15 5.09 -10.61
C LYS A 80 -13.23 4.90 -12.12
N ARG A 81 -12.13 5.13 -12.85
CA ARG A 81 -12.07 4.94 -14.31
C ARG A 81 -12.00 3.47 -14.73
N ASN A 82 -11.39 2.62 -13.92
CA ASN A 82 -11.17 1.20 -14.23
C ASN A 82 -12.29 0.28 -13.72
N GLY A 83 -13.15 0.77 -12.82
CA GLY A 83 -14.29 0.03 -12.26
C GLY A 83 -15.65 0.45 -12.83
N GLY A 84 -15.68 1.22 -13.92
CA GLY A 84 -16.89 1.66 -14.62
C GLY A 84 -17.10 0.93 -15.94
#